data_AF-A0A288Q8C3-F1
#
_entry.id   AF-A0A288Q8C3-F1
#
_cell.length_a   1.000
_cell.length_b   1.000
_cell.length_c   1.000
_cell.angle_alpha   90.00
_cell.angle_beta   90.00
_cell.angle_gamma   90.00
#
_symmetry.space_group_name_H-M   'P 1'
#
loop_
_entity.id
_entity.type
_entity.pdbx_description
1 polymer ?
#
loop_
_entity_poly.entity_id
_entity_poly.type
_entity_poly.pdbx_seq_one_letter_code
_entity_poly.pdbx_strand_id
1 'polypeptide(L)' 'MAERMDVASARRKMKSPNIKTRKRALKALHDANKATRNKK' A
#
# COMPACT_ATOMS: atom_id res chain seq x y z
N MET A 1 -9.14 -8.68 -11.29
CA MET A 1 -9.10 -7.21 -11.15
C MET A 1 -8.59 -6.90 -9.74
N ALA A 2 -7.28 -6.74 -9.55
CA ALA A 2 -6.74 -6.43 -8.22
C ALA A 2 -7.01 -4.95 -7.96
N GLU A 3 -8.11 -4.66 -7.28
CA GLU A 3 -8.48 -3.32 -6.85
C GLU A 3 -7.29 -2.67 -6.14
N ARG A 4 -6.94 -1.45 -6.57
CA ARG A 4 -5.88 -0.66 -5.95
C ARG A 4 -6.24 -0.52 -4.48
N MET A 5 -5.42 -1.10 -3.61
CA MET A 5 -5.67 -1.00 -2.18
C MET A 5 -5.60 0.47 -1.79
N ASP A 6 -6.68 0.98 -1.21
CA ASP A 6 -6.72 2.36 -0.75
C ASP A 6 -5.59 2.63 0.26
N VAL A 7 -4.98 3.81 0.16
CA VAL A 7 -3.81 4.19 0.97
C VAL A 7 -4.13 4.18 2.46
N ALA A 8 -5.34 4.59 2.86
CA ALA A 8 -5.75 4.55 4.27
C ALA A 8 -5.84 3.10 4.78
N SER A 9 -6.34 2.19 3.94
CA SER A 9 -6.37 0.77 4.26
C SER A 9 -4.99 0.14 4.33
N ALA A 10 -4.05 0.56 3.48
CA ALA A 10 -2.65 0.13 3.55
C ALA A 10 -1.98 0.57 4.87
N ARG A 11 -2.21 1.82 5.29
CA ARG A 11 -1.69 2.33 6.58
C ARG A 11 -2.22 1.54 7.78
N ARG A 12 -3.50 1.12 7.76
CA ARG A 12 -4.05 0.23 8.81
C ARG A 12 -3.40 -1.14 8.79
N LYS A 13 -3.22 -1.75 7.61
CA LYS A 13 -2.64 -3.09 7.45
C LYS A 13 -1.17 -3.20 7.85
N MET A 14 -0.43 -2.08 7.91
CA MET A 14 0.93 -2.05 8.46
C MET A 14 1.00 -2.44 9.93
N LYS A 15 -0.09 -2.24 10.70
CA LYS A 15 -0.20 -2.65 12.10
C LYS A 15 -0.60 -4.13 12.26
N SER A 16 -0.82 -4.86 11.17
CA SER A 16 -1.19 -6.27 11.24
C SER A 16 -0.03 -7.15 11.73
N PRO A 17 -0.27 -8.14 12.58
CA PRO A 17 0.75 -9.10 12.99
C PRO A 17 1.20 -10.01 11.82
N ASN A 18 0.39 -10.16 10.78
CA ASN A 18 0.69 -11.01 9.65
C ASN A 18 1.72 -10.36 8.70
N ILE A 19 2.86 -11.04 8.51
CA ILE A 19 3.95 -10.55 7.66
C ILE A 19 3.55 -10.38 6.19
N LYS A 20 2.73 -11.28 5.62
CA LYS A 20 2.27 -11.18 4.22
C LYS A 20 1.39 -9.95 4.05
N THR A 21 0.54 -9.67 5.03
CA THR A 21 -0.32 -8.49 5.08
C THR A 21 0.48 -7.19 5.13
N ARG A 22 1.50 -7.12 6.00
CA ARG A 22 2.44 -5.99 6.05
C ARG A 22 3.18 -5.78 4.73
N LYS A 23 3.75 -6.85 4.15
CA LYS A 23 4.48 -6.77 2.87
C LYS A 23 3.60 -6.24 1.74
N ARG A 24 2.34 -6.70 1.66
CA ARG A 24 1.38 -6.20 0.67
C ARG A 24 1.01 -4.73 0.91
N ALA A 25 0.83 -4.33 2.16
CA ALA A 25 0.57 -2.93 2.52
C ALA A 25 1.75 -2.01 2.16
N LEU A 26 2.98 -2.45 2.45
CA LEU A 26 4.19 -1.72 2.10
C LEU A 26 4.30 -1.53 0.59
N LYS A 27 4.09 -2.58 -0.21
CA LYS A 27 4.05 -2.48 -1.67
C LYS A 27 3.02 -1.45 -2.16
N ALA A 28 1.80 -1.48 -1.63
CA ALA A 28 0.75 -0.53 -1.99
C ALA A 28 1.13 0.92 -1.67
N LEU A 29 1.79 1.18 -0.53
CA LEU A 29 2.27 2.52 -0.16
C LEU A 29 3.39 3.01 -1.09
N HIS A 30 4.34 2.13 -1.46
CA HIS A 30 5.38 2.47 -2.42
C HIS A 30 4.82 2.77 -3.82
N ASP A 31 3.88 1.96 -4.28
CA ASP A 31 3.24 2.15 -5.58
C ASP A 31 2.44 3.47 -5.62
N ALA A 32 1.74 3.81 -4.54
CA ALA A 32 1.04 5.09 -4.40
C ALA A 32 2.01 6.29 -4.45
N ASN A 33 3.15 6.20 -3.74
CA ASN A 33 4.16 7.26 -3.75
C ASN A 33 4.84 7.43 -5.12
N LYS A 34 5.08 6.32 -5.85
CA LYS A 34 5.56 6.39 -7.24
C LYS A 34 4.54 7.08 -8.15
N ALA A 35 3.26 6.76 -8.00
CA ALA A 35 2.20 7.38 -8.79
C ALA A 35 2.10 8.90 -8.53
N THR A 36 2.30 9.36 -7.28
CA THR A 36 2.36 10.80 -6.99
C THR A 36 3.60 11.46 -7.57
N ARG A 37 4.74 10.76 -7.62
CA ARG A 37 6.00 11.30 -8.16
C ARG A 37 5.99 11.45 -9.68
N ASN A 38 5.38 10.51 -10.40
CA ASN A 38 5.28 10.54 -11.87
C ASN A 38 4.21 11.53 -12.39
N LYS A 39 3.43 12.14 -11.49
CA LYS A 39 2.39 13.13 -11.86
C LYS A 39 2.91 14.57 -11.85
N LYS A 40 4.20 14.76 -11.56
CA LYS A 40 4.92 16.03 -11.50
C LYS A 40 5.92 16.09 -12.64
#